data_AF-A0A7R9WMH7-F1
#
_entry.id   AF-A0A7R9WMH7-F1
#
_cell.length_a   1.000
_cell.length_b   1.000
_cell.length_c   1.000
_cell.angle_alpha   90.00
_cell.angle_beta   90.00
_cell.angle_gamma   90.00
#
_symmetry.space_group_name_H-M   'P 1'
#
loop_
_entity.id
_entity.type
_entity.pdbx_description
1 polymer ?
#
loop_
_entity_poly.entity_id
_entity_poly.type
_entity_poly.pdbx_seq_one_letter_code
_entity_poly.pdbx_strand_id
1 'polypeptide(L)'
;MTNLHQFVCLPRPQSKNSATDENERALSSWEDHEDDQEATERRDEIVDAEMNPRRKCVHKVFVVINGITVIIATLMFVAQLLGIYFKTLSLVDYVLRVYIIALCAMIVMNELEWTSVIRESRLLRNWLTRGLIYAFVGVLGIEQYEASPSGRHDDSAHFDVAMNFIRVVSNIMVGVGGLYFVMGICCMQLVSNKLRHEYEERVARAGDMHAAAQTYNDVA
;
A
#
# COMPACT_ATOMS: atom_id res chain seq x y z
N MET A 1 -59.80 -66.70 68.00
CA MET A 1 -60.07 -65.93 66.77
C MET A 1 -59.33 -64.61 66.91
N THR A 2 -58.12 -64.50 66.34
CA THR A 2 -57.40 -63.24 65.99
C THR A 2 -55.93 -63.61 65.80
N ASN A 3 -55.47 -63.72 64.56
CA ASN A 3 -54.04 -63.73 64.27
C ASN A 3 -53.76 -62.90 63.01
N LEU A 4 -53.07 -61.80 63.29
CA LEU A 4 -52.20 -60.95 62.48
C LEU A 4 -52.16 -61.15 60.95
N HIS A 5 -52.66 -60.14 60.24
CA HIS A 5 -52.26 -59.80 58.87
C HIS A 5 -50.85 -59.20 58.89
N GLN A 6 -49.86 -59.99 58.49
CA GLN A 6 -48.47 -59.54 58.29
C GLN A 6 -48.30 -59.13 56.81
N PHE A 7 -48.55 -57.85 56.51
CA PHE A 7 -48.26 -57.26 55.21
C PHE A 7 -46.75 -57.12 55.05
N VAL A 8 -46.16 -57.99 54.22
CA VAL A 8 -44.77 -57.92 53.80
C VAL A 8 -44.64 -56.78 52.78
N CYS A 9 -44.09 -55.64 53.19
CA CYS A 9 -43.66 -54.58 52.28
C CYS A 9 -42.48 -55.09 51.43
N LEU A 10 -42.74 -55.40 50.16
CA LEU A 10 -41.68 -55.65 49.18
C LEU A 10 -40.96 -54.34 48.83
N PRO A 11 -39.62 -54.32 48.76
CA PRO A 11 -38.86 -53.14 48.38
C PRO A 11 -39.12 -52.77 46.92
N ARG A 12 -39.37 -51.49 46.68
CA ARG A 12 -39.57 -50.90 45.35
C ARG A 12 -38.26 -51.03 44.55
N PRO A 13 -38.27 -51.50 43.30
CA PRO A 13 -37.06 -51.57 42.48
C PRO A 13 -36.48 -50.16 42.30
N GLN A 14 -35.22 -49.98 42.72
CA GLN A 14 -34.52 -48.73 42.50
C GLN A 14 -34.33 -48.51 40.99
N SER A 15 -34.81 -47.35 40.55
CA SER A 15 -34.82 -46.86 39.19
C SER A 15 -33.41 -46.82 38.60
N LYS A 16 -33.16 -47.63 37.57
CA LYS A 16 -31.95 -47.58 36.73
C LYS A 16 -31.86 -46.32 35.85
N ASN A 17 -32.85 -45.41 35.91
CA ASN A 17 -32.91 -44.24 35.02
C ASN A 17 -31.88 -43.16 35.36
N SER A 18 -31.34 -43.12 36.58
CA SER A 18 -30.42 -42.04 36.98
C SER A 18 -29.09 -42.06 36.22
N ALA A 19 -28.60 -43.25 35.87
CA ALA A 19 -27.32 -43.39 35.18
C ALA A 19 -27.41 -43.01 33.69
N THR A 20 -28.57 -43.20 33.06
CA THR A 20 -28.84 -42.78 31.67
C THR A 20 -29.00 -41.26 31.57
N ASP A 21 -29.69 -40.64 32.52
CA ASP A 21 -29.94 -39.19 32.51
C ASP A 21 -28.64 -38.37 32.71
N GLU A 22 -27.69 -38.86 33.52
CA GLU A 22 -26.37 -38.22 33.67
C GLU A 22 -25.53 -38.31 32.39
N ASN A 23 -25.62 -39.43 31.68
CA ASN A 23 -24.84 -39.64 30.47
C ASN A 23 -25.36 -38.78 29.30
N GLU A 24 -26.68 -38.59 29.18
CA GLU A 24 -27.28 -37.68 28.19
C GLU A 24 -26.89 -36.21 28.45
N ARG A 25 -26.86 -35.77 29.72
CA ARG A 25 -26.42 -34.39 30.05
C ARG A 25 -24.94 -34.17 29.81
N ALA A 26 -24.11 -35.19 30.05
CA ALA A 26 -22.70 -35.11 29.71
C ALA A 26 -22.55 -34.99 28.18
N LEU A 27 -23.20 -35.84 27.39
CA LEU A 27 -23.16 -35.75 25.93
C LEU A 27 -23.59 -34.37 25.39
N SER A 28 -24.70 -33.81 25.88
CA SER A 28 -25.16 -32.49 25.41
C SER A 28 -24.20 -31.35 25.78
N SER A 29 -23.61 -31.41 26.99
CA SER A 29 -22.61 -30.41 27.42
C SER A 29 -21.32 -30.46 26.60
N TRP A 30 -20.99 -31.63 26.02
CA TRP A 30 -19.82 -31.78 25.18
C TRP A 30 -20.09 -31.30 23.76
N GLU A 31 -21.27 -31.56 23.20
CA GLU A 31 -21.71 -30.99 21.91
C GLU A 31 -21.70 -29.45 21.95
N ASP A 32 -22.24 -28.83 23.02
CA ASP A 32 -22.23 -27.37 23.16
C ASP A 32 -20.80 -26.79 23.24
N HIS A 33 -19.84 -27.52 23.84
CA HIS A 33 -18.45 -27.08 23.90
C HIS A 33 -17.69 -27.25 22.57
N GLU A 34 -18.00 -28.29 21.78
CA GLU A 34 -17.42 -28.45 20.44
C GLU A 34 -17.88 -27.32 19.51
N ASP A 35 -19.17 -26.95 19.55
CA ASP A 35 -19.70 -25.84 18.74
C ASP A 35 -19.09 -24.48 19.13
N ASP A 36 -18.92 -24.21 20.43
CA ASP A 36 -18.28 -22.98 20.92
C ASP A 36 -16.79 -22.93 20.55
N GLN A 37 -16.10 -24.08 20.56
CA GLN A 37 -14.70 -24.15 20.18
C GLN A 37 -14.52 -23.91 18.67
N GLU A 38 -15.36 -24.51 17.82
CA GLU A 38 -15.35 -24.23 16.38
C GLU A 38 -15.66 -22.76 16.07
N ALA A 39 -16.61 -22.16 16.78
CA ALA A 39 -16.97 -20.76 16.60
C ALA A 39 -15.80 -19.83 16.99
N THR A 40 -15.05 -20.20 18.03
CA THR A 40 -13.87 -19.45 18.48
C THR A 40 -12.72 -19.57 17.48
N GLU A 41 -12.41 -20.78 17.00
CA GLU A 41 -11.36 -21.00 15.99
C GLU A 41 -11.64 -20.28 14.67
N ARG A 42 -12.90 -20.27 14.20
CA ARG A 42 -13.26 -19.48 13.00
C ARG A 42 -13.13 -17.98 13.24
N ARG A 43 -13.42 -17.50 14.44
CA ARG A 43 -13.23 -16.10 14.81
C ARG A 43 -11.76 -15.73 14.79
N ASP A 44 -10.91 -16.57 15.37
CA ASP A 44 -9.47 -16.34 15.42
C ASP A 44 -8.85 -16.39 14.01
N GLU A 45 -9.28 -17.30 13.13
CA GLU A 45 -8.86 -17.30 11.72
C GLU A 45 -9.27 -16.02 10.98
N ILE A 46 -10.47 -15.50 11.22
CA ILE A 46 -10.94 -14.25 10.61
C ILE A 46 -10.11 -13.07 11.14
N VAL A 47 -9.85 -13.02 12.45
CA VAL A 47 -9.03 -11.98 13.10
C VAL A 47 -7.60 -12.03 12.58
N ASP A 48 -6.99 -13.21 12.45
CA ASP A 48 -5.65 -13.38 11.89
C ASP A 48 -5.60 -13.00 10.41
N ALA A 49 -6.63 -13.34 9.63
CA ALA A 49 -6.74 -12.93 8.24
C ALA A 49 -6.96 -11.41 8.08
N GLU A 50 -7.63 -10.77 9.05
CA GLU A 50 -7.79 -9.31 9.12
C GLU A 50 -6.51 -8.60 9.59
N MET A 51 -5.78 -9.18 10.55
CA MET A 51 -4.52 -8.65 11.10
C MET A 51 -3.35 -8.76 10.15
N ASN A 52 -3.35 -9.75 9.24
CA ASN A 52 -2.28 -9.93 8.26
C ASN A 52 -2.78 -9.79 6.81
N PRO A 53 -3.20 -8.58 6.37
CA PRO A 53 -3.64 -8.38 5.00
C PRO A 53 -2.48 -8.68 4.06
N ARG A 54 -2.56 -9.82 3.35
CA ARG A 54 -1.58 -10.23 2.34
C ARG A 54 -1.27 -9.06 1.41
N ARG A 55 -0.04 -8.54 1.48
CA ARG A 55 0.44 -7.46 0.61
C ARG A 55 0.29 -7.91 -0.84
N LYS A 56 -0.73 -7.40 -1.53
CA LYS A 56 -1.03 -7.74 -2.92
C LYS A 56 0.21 -7.42 -3.79
N CYS A 57 0.50 -8.29 -4.76
CA CYS A 57 1.62 -8.15 -5.70
C CYS A 57 1.69 -6.74 -6.33
N VAL A 58 0.52 -6.13 -6.54
CA VAL A 58 0.32 -4.75 -7.02
C VAL A 58 1.14 -3.72 -6.22
N HIS A 59 1.18 -3.83 -4.89
CA HIS A 59 1.94 -2.87 -4.07
C HIS A 59 3.45 -3.00 -4.29
N LYS A 60 3.96 -4.22 -4.51
CA LYS A 60 5.38 -4.43 -4.81
C LYS A 60 5.76 -3.82 -6.16
N VAL A 61 4.96 -4.07 -7.21
CA VAL A 61 5.16 -3.48 -8.53
C VAL A 61 5.16 -1.95 -8.44
N PHE A 62 4.22 -1.42 -7.67
CA PHE A 62 4.09 0.00 -7.43
C PHE A 62 5.35 0.62 -6.80
N VAL A 63 5.88 0.01 -5.74
CA VAL A 63 7.14 0.45 -5.10
C VAL A 63 8.33 0.38 -6.06
N VAL A 64 8.41 -0.67 -6.89
CA VAL A 64 9.48 -0.81 -7.89
C VAL A 64 9.43 0.30 -8.93
N ILE A 65 8.25 0.60 -9.46
CA ILE A 65 8.06 1.67 -10.46
C ILE A 65 8.45 3.03 -9.87
N ASN A 66 8.04 3.34 -8.64
CA ASN A 66 8.47 4.55 -7.94
C ASN A 66 9.99 4.63 -7.79
N GLY A 67 10.64 3.53 -7.41
CA GLY A 67 12.10 3.47 -7.29
C GLY A 67 12.80 3.76 -8.62
N ILE A 68 12.30 3.18 -9.72
CA ILE A 68 12.81 3.44 -11.07
C ILE A 68 12.65 4.93 -11.43
N THR A 69 11.50 5.53 -11.14
CA THR A 69 11.24 6.95 -11.38
C THR A 69 12.22 7.87 -10.62
N VAL A 70 12.48 7.58 -9.34
CA VAL A 70 13.44 8.34 -8.53
C VAL A 70 14.84 8.27 -9.14
N ILE A 71 15.27 7.09 -9.57
CA ILE A 71 16.58 6.90 -10.19
C ILE A 71 16.68 7.73 -11.47
N ILE A 72 15.68 7.65 -12.36
CA ILE A 72 15.67 8.38 -13.64
C ILE A 72 15.62 9.90 -13.40
N ALA A 73 14.78 10.37 -12.47
CA ALA A 73 14.70 11.79 -12.12
C ALA A 73 16.02 12.32 -11.56
N THR A 74 16.73 11.50 -10.76
CA THR A 74 18.07 11.83 -10.25
C THR A 74 19.11 11.88 -11.36
N LEU A 75 19.07 10.93 -12.30
CA LEU A 75 19.96 10.95 -13.48
C LEU A 75 19.72 12.19 -14.34
N MET A 76 18.46 12.56 -14.57
CA MET A 76 18.09 13.78 -15.28
C MET A 76 18.60 15.04 -14.55
N PHE A 77 18.43 15.10 -13.22
CA PHE A 77 18.92 16.20 -12.41
C PHE A 77 20.44 16.38 -12.55
N VAL A 78 21.21 15.29 -12.46
CA VAL A 78 22.67 15.32 -12.63
C VAL A 78 23.03 15.72 -14.07
N ALA A 79 22.32 15.21 -15.07
CA ALA A 79 22.56 15.56 -16.48
C ALA A 79 22.36 17.07 -16.74
N GLN A 80 21.34 17.67 -16.12
CA GLN A 80 21.09 19.11 -16.22
C GLN A 80 22.17 19.94 -15.51
N LEU A 81 22.66 19.49 -14.35
CA LEU A 81 23.79 20.13 -13.66
C LEU A 81 25.07 20.09 -14.50
N LEU A 82 25.39 18.94 -15.10
CA LEU A 82 26.53 18.82 -16.01
C LEU A 82 26.35 19.73 -17.24
N GLY A 83 25.12 19.81 -17.77
CA GLY A 83 24.79 20.71 -18.88
C GLY A 83 25.02 22.19 -18.57
N ILE A 84 24.78 22.64 -17.34
CA ILE A 84 25.10 24.00 -16.89
C ILE A 84 26.61 24.18 -16.71
N TYR A 85 27.29 23.18 -16.14
CA TYR A 85 28.72 23.28 -15.83
C TYR A 85 29.59 23.38 -17.09
N PHE A 86 29.26 22.63 -18.15
CA PHE A 86 30.10 22.56 -19.34
C PHE A 86 29.79 23.59 -20.44
N LYS A 87 28.62 24.26 -20.42
CA LYS A 87 28.21 25.19 -21.49
C LYS A 87 28.06 26.62 -20.99
N THR A 88 28.58 27.56 -21.76
CA THR A 88 28.14 28.96 -21.74
C THR A 88 26.81 29.05 -22.46
N LEU A 89 25.72 29.15 -21.69
CA LEU A 89 24.35 29.12 -22.19
C LEU A 89 23.80 30.54 -22.38
N SER A 90 22.79 30.66 -23.25
CA SER A 90 21.97 31.86 -23.29
C SER A 90 21.20 32.01 -21.97
N LEU A 91 20.81 33.24 -21.60
CA LEU A 91 20.04 33.49 -20.38
C LEU A 91 18.72 32.69 -20.38
N VAL A 92 18.08 32.54 -21.54
CA VAL A 92 16.83 31.77 -21.69
C VAL A 92 17.07 30.29 -21.42
N ASP A 93 18.13 29.70 -22.01
CA ASP A 93 18.47 28.29 -21.80
C ASP A 93 18.81 28.01 -20.33
N TYR A 94 19.55 28.92 -19.69
CA TYR A 94 19.91 28.81 -18.28
C TYR A 94 18.67 28.78 -17.39
N VAL A 95 17.74 29.72 -17.58
CA VAL A 95 16.48 29.78 -16.83
C VAL A 95 15.66 28.50 -17.03
N LEU A 96 15.58 27.99 -18.25
CA LEU A 96 14.84 26.76 -18.55
C LEU A 96 15.48 25.53 -17.88
N ARG A 97 16.81 25.41 -17.85
CA ARG A 97 17.51 24.34 -17.10
C ARG A 97 17.21 24.41 -15.60
N VAL A 98 17.25 25.60 -15.02
CA VAL A 98 16.95 25.79 -13.59
C VAL A 98 15.51 25.35 -13.28
N TYR A 99 14.54 25.64 -14.15
CA TYR A 99 13.18 25.12 -13.99
C TYR A 99 13.12 23.60 -14.05
N ILE A 100 13.80 22.96 -15.00
CA ILE A 100 13.84 21.49 -15.10
C ILE A 100 14.49 20.89 -13.83
N ILE A 101 15.60 21.46 -13.35
CA ILE A 101 16.28 21.02 -12.13
C ILE A 101 15.34 21.11 -10.92
N ALA A 102 14.63 22.24 -10.77
CA ALA A 102 13.66 22.45 -9.69
C ALA A 102 12.49 21.44 -9.77
N LEU A 103 11.98 21.18 -10.97
CA LEU A 103 10.93 20.19 -11.19
C LEU A 103 11.43 18.76 -10.93
N CYS A 104 12.63 18.39 -11.35
CA CYS A 104 13.24 17.09 -11.01
C CYS A 104 13.40 16.91 -9.50
N ALA A 105 13.86 17.94 -8.79
CA ALA A 105 13.94 17.91 -7.33
C ALA A 105 12.55 17.74 -6.70
N MET A 106 11.53 18.44 -7.20
CA MET A 106 10.14 18.27 -6.78
C MET A 106 9.65 16.83 -7.00
N ILE A 107 9.97 16.21 -8.15
CA ILE A 107 9.62 14.81 -8.45
C ILE A 107 10.27 13.87 -7.43
N VAL A 108 11.58 14.02 -7.17
CA VAL A 108 12.30 13.17 -6.20
C VAL A 108 11.72 13.33 -4.80
N MET A 109 11.46 14.55 -4.34
CA MET A 109 10.82 14.80 -3.03
C MET A 109 9.43 14.18 -2.94
N ASN A 110 8.65 14.27 -4.03
CA ASN A 110 7.30 13.72 -4.09
C ASN A 110 7.29 12.18 -4.11
N GLU A 111 8.24 11.54 -4.79
CA GLU A 111 8.37 10.08 -4.82
C GLU A 111 8.94 9.52 -3.51
N LEU A 112 9.82 10.25 -2.82
CA LEU A 112 10.35 9.85 -1.52
C LEU A 112 9.37 10.04 -0.36
N GLU A 113 8.18 10.58 -0.63
CA GLU A 113 7.19 10.96 0.39
C GLU A 113 7.78 11.77 1.57
N TRP A 114 8.93 12.44 1.35
CA TRP A 114 9.72 13.02 2.43
C TRP A 114 8.97 14.19 3.09
N THR A 115 8.15 14.90 2.33
CA THR A 115 7.52 16.13 2.80
C THR A 115 6.08 15.91 3.24
N SER A 116 5.83 15.85 4.56
CA SER A 116 4.46 15.88 5.14
C SER A 116 3.60 17.02 4.58
N VAL A 117 4.20 18.14 4.17
CA VAL A 117 3.53 19.30 3.55
C VAL A 117 2.98 18.99 2.16
N ILE A 118 3.65 18.14 1.36
CA ILE A 118 3.16 17.73 0.04
C ILE A 118 1.93 16.83 0.18
N ARG A 119 1.84 16.08 1.29
CA ARG A 119 0.73 15.17 1.60
C ARG A 119 -0.62 15.90 1.74
N GLU A 120 -0.62 17.18 2.13
CA GLU A 120 -1.83 17.99 2.30
C GLU A 120 -2.37 18.56 0.99
N SER A 121 -1.54 18.64 -0.06
CA SER A 121 -1.93 19.19 -1.35
C SER A 121 -2.75 18.20 -2.19
N ARG A 122 -4.05 18.47 -2.36
CA ARG A 122 -4.95 17.63 -3.18
C ARG A 122 -4.47 17.42 -4.63
N LEU A 123 -3.75 18.41 -5.18
CA LEU A 123 -3.22 18.34 -6.55
C LEU A 123 -2.05 17.36 -6.70
N LEU A 124 -1.15 17.27 -5.72
CA LEU A 124 -0.01 16.35 -5.75
C LEU A 124 -0.40 14.93 -5.32
N ARG A 125 -1.53 14.79 -4.63
CA ARG A 125 -2.11 13.48 -4.28
C ARG A 125 -2.69 12.73 -5.48
N ASN A 126 -3.03 13.43 -6.56
CA ASN A 126 -3.63 12.82 -7.73
C ASN A 126 -2.54 12.16 -8.60
N TRP A 127 -2.65 10.86 -8.85
CA TRP A 127 -1.67 10.09 -9.62
C TRP A 127 -1.60 10.57 -11.08
N LEU A 128 -2.74 10.99 -11.61
CA LEU A 128 -2.85 11.49 -12.98
C LEU A 128 -2.04 12.78 -13.18
N THR A 129 -2.15 13.72 -12.24
CA THR A 129 -1.39 15.00 -12.32
C THR A 129 0.10 14.77 -12.12
N ARG A 130 0.49 13.83 -11.25
CA ARG A 130 1.91 13.41 -11.11
C ARG A 130 2.46 12.89 -12.44
N GLY A 131 1.78 11.93 -13.07
CA GLY A 131 2.19 11.40 -14.37
C GLY A 131 2.27 12.48 -15.46
N LEU A 132 1.31 13.41 -15.46
CA LEU A 132 1.29 14.53 -16.40
C LEU A 132 2.47 15.50 -16.19
N ILE A 133 2.80 15.81 -14.93
CA ILE A 133 3.98 16.63 -14.61
C ILE A 133 5.26 15.93 -15.09
N TYR A 134 5.36 14.61 -14.93
CA TYR A 134 6.57 13.85 -15.31
C TYR A 134 6.72 13.82 -16.84
N ALA A 135 5.62 13.61 -17.56
CA ALA A 135 5.59 13.69 -19.02
C ALA A 135 5.96 15.11 -19.49
N PHE A 136 5.40 16.15 -18.87
CA PHE A 136 5.71 17.54 -19.20
C PHE A 136 7.20 17.86 -18.99
N VAL A 137 7.79 17.45 -17.87
CA VAL A 137 9.23 17.62 -17.60
C VAL A 137 10.08 16.88 -18.63
N GLY A 138 9.67 15.66 -19.01
CA GLY A 138 10.33 14.90 -20.07
C GLY A 138 10.31 15.64 -21.42
N VAL A 139 9.16 16.18 -21.81
CA VAL A 139 9.00 16.97 -23.04
C VAL A 139 9.84 18.25 -22.99
N LEU A 140 9.87 18.97 -21.87
CA LEU A 140 10.75 20.14 -21.69
C LEU A 140 12.24 19.78 -21.87
N GLY A 141 12.65 18.59 -21.43
CA GLY A 141 14.01 18.08 -21.65
C GLY A 141 14.33 17.83 -23.12
N ILE A 142 13.37 17.30 -23.89
CA ILE A 142 13.51 17.08 -25.34
C ILE A 142 13.59 18.40 -26.09
N GLU A 143 12.64 19.32 -25.84
CA GLU A 143 12.63 20.65 -26.45
C GLU A 143 13.94 21.40 -26.20
N GLN A 144 14.49 21.31 -24.99
CA GLN A 144 15.77 21.91 -24.67
C GLN A 144 16.95 21.28 -25.42
N TYR A 145 16.92 19.96 -25.63
CA TYR A 145 17.94 19.26 -26.40
C TYR A 145 17.91 19.71 -27.87
N GLU A 146 16.72 19.83 -28.46
CA GLU A 146 16.54 20.27 -29.85
C GLU A 146 16.83 21.76 -30.05
N ALA A 147 16.45 22.61 -29.09
CA ALA A 147 16.69 24.04 -29.12
C ALA A 147 18.17 24.41 -28.91
N SER A 148 18.97 23.53 -28.31
CA SER A 148 20.41 23.73 -28.19
C SER A 148 21.07 23.61 -29.57
N PRO A 149 21.57 24.71 -30.17
CA PRO A 149 22.13 24.67 -31.50
C PRO A 149 23.31 23.70 -31.52
N SER A 150 23.16 22.59 -32.22
CA SER A 150 24.16 21.52 -32.40
C SER A 150 25.33 21.96 -33.30
N GLY A 151 25.49 23.28 -33.52
CA GLY A 151 26.22 23.86 -34.65
C GLY A 151 27.54 24.56 -34.31
N ARG A 152 28.07 24.44 -33.08
CA ARG A 152 29.46 24.82 -32.82
C ARG A 152 30.30 23.56 -32.70
N HIS A 153 30.87 23.22 -33.84
CA HIS A 153 31.91 22.23 -34.08
C HIS A 153 33.12 22.56 -33.18
N ASP A 154 33.06 22.11 -31.92
CA ASP A 154 34.19 22.17 -31.01
C ASP A 154 34.44 20.74 -30.54
N ASP A 155 35.57 20.17 -30.96
CA ASP A 155 35.98 18.75 -30.99
C ASP A 155 36.15 18.09 -29.61
N SER A 156 35.21 18.33 -28.70
CA SER A 156 35.20 17.73 -27.39
C SER A 156 34.32 16.48 -27.42
N ALA A 157 34.93 15.32 -27.72
CA ALA A 157 34.25 14.01 -27.71
C ALA A 157 33.47 13.73 -26.40
N HIS A 158 33.89 14.33 -25.28
CA HIS A 158 33.18 14.26 -24.00
C HIS A 158 31.81 14.95 -24.02
N PHE A 159 31.64 15.99 -24.84
CA PHE A 159 30.41 16.76 -24.95
C PHE A 159 29.31 15.98 -25.72
N ASP A 160 29.69 15.30 -26.79
CA ASP A 160 28.75 14.46 -27.56
C ASP A 160 28.19 13.31 -26.71
N VAL A 161 29.02 12.73 -25.84
CA VAL A 161 28.58 11.69 -24.89
C VAL A 161 27.54 12.25 -23.91
N ALA A 162 27.77 13.45 -23.36
CA ALA A 162 26.83 14.08 -22.42
C ALA A 162 25.50 14.44 -23.09
N MET A 163 25.53 14.96 -24.32
CA MET A 163 24.33 15.30 -25.09
C MET A 163 23.52 14.05 -25.46
N ASN A 164 24.19 12.97 -25.87
CA ASN A 164 23.53 11.69 -26.14
C ASN A 164 22.92 11.09 -24.87
N PHE A 165 23.59 11.23 -23.72
CA PHE A 165 23.05 10.80 -22.43
C PHE A 165 21.76 11.55 -22.09
N ILE A 166 21.73 12.88 -22.22
CA ILE A 166 20.53 13.70 -21.98
C ILE A 166 19.37 13.25 -22.88
N ARG A 167 19.64 12.97 -24.17
CA ARG A 167 18.63 12.50 -25.11
C ARG A 167 18.03 11.17 -24.70
N VAL A 168 18.86 10.20 -24.33
CA VAL A 168 18.41 8.86 -23.89
C VAL A 168 17.60 8.98 -22.59
N VAL A 169 18.10 9.74 -21.61
CA VAL A 169 17.41 9.94 -20.33
C VAL A 169 16.07 10.66 -20.54
N SER A 170 16.00 11.63 -21.45
CA SER A 170 14.74 12.33 -21.78
C SER A 170 13.70 11.40 -22.40
N ASN A 171 14.10 10.55 -23.35
CA ASN A 171 13.20 9.56 -23.94
C ASN A 171 12.68 8.55 -22.90
N ILE A 172 13.55 8.10 -21.99
CA ILE A 172 13.17 7.21 -20.90
C ILE A 172 12.19 7.92 -19.95
N MET A 173 12.45 9.19 -19.60
CA MET A 173 11.59 9.98 -18.72
C MET A 173 10.19 10.20 -19.32
N VAL A 174 10.10 10.47 -20.62
CA VAL A 174 8.81 10.56 -21.33
C VAL A 174 8.10 9.22 -21.34
N GLY A 175 8.83 8.12 -21.59
CA GLY A 175 8.27 6.76 -21.53
C GLY A 175 7.70 6.42 -20.15
N VAL A 176 8.42 6.76 -19.07
CA VAL A 176 7.96 6.57 -17.69
C VAL A 176 6.77 7.47 -17.38
N GLY A 177 6.80 8.75 -17.78
CA GLY A 177 5.65 9.66 -17.63
C GLY A 177 4.40 9.13 -18.34
N GLY A 178 4.56 8.60 -19.56
CA GLY A 178 3.49 7.95 -20.31
C GLY A 178 2.96 6.69 -19.62
N LEU A 179 3.84 5.82 -19.13
CA LEU A 179 3.46 4.63 -18.37
C LEU A 179 2.67 5.01 -17.11
N TYR A 180 3.13 6.02 -16.36
CA TYR A 180 2.42 6.54 -15.19
C TYR A 180 1.04 7.09 -15.54
N PHE A 181 0.95 7.81 -16.65
CA PHE A 181 -0.32 8.36 -17.13
C PHE A 181 -1.30 7.24 -17.48
N VAL A 182 -0.85 6.20 -18.20
CA VAL A 182 -1.67 5.03 -18.53
C VAL A 182 -2.07 4.26 -17.28
N MET A 183 -1.15 4.02 -16.33
CA MET A 183 -1.49 3.39 -15.04
C MET A 183 -2.51 4.20 -14.24
N GLY A 184 -2.41 5.54 -14.28
CA GLY A 184 -3.39 6.45 -13.68
C GLY A 184 -4.77 6.33 -14.34
N ILE A 185 -4.82 6.29 -15.67
CA ILE A 185 -6.06 6.15 -16.45
C ILE A 185 -6.71 4.77 -16.29
N CYS A 186 -5.92 3.70 -16.23
CA CYS A 186 -6.40 2.31 -16.09
C CYS A 186 -7.06 1.99 -14.73
N CYS A 187 -7.61 2.99 -14.03
CA CYS A 187 -8.39 2.88 -12.79
C CYS A 187 -7.66 2.27 -11.60
N MET A 188 -6.34 2.07 -11.69
CA MET A 188 -5.50 1.61 -10.58
C MET A 188 -5.58 2.56 -9.39
N GLN A 189 -5.90 3.83 -9.66
CA GLN A 189 -6.16 4.85 -8.67
C GLN A 189 -7.43 4.61 -7.84
N LEU A 190 -8.51 4.11 -8.47
CA LEU A 190 -9.73 3.73 -7.76
C LEU A 190 -9.51 2.49 -6.91
N VAL A 191 -8.77 1.51 -7.44
CA VAL A 191 -8.40 0.29 -6.71
C VAL A 191 -7.51 0.62 -5.52
N SER A 192 -6.51 1.49 -5.70
CA SER A 192 -5.61 1.91 -4.62
C SER A 192 -6.33 2.75 -3.57
N ASN A 193 -7.23 3.66 -3.96
CA ASN A 193 -8.04 4.42 -3.00
C ASN A 193 -9.00 3.52 -2.23
N LYS A 194 -9.63 2.54 -2.91
CA LYS A 194 -10.50 1.55 -2.26
C LYS A 194 -9.72 0.70 -1.26
N LEU A 195 -8.54 0.20 -1.65
CA LEU A 195 -7.65 -0.57 -0.77
C LEU A 195 -7.18 0.23 0.46
N ARG A 196 -6.88 1.52 0.28
CA ARG A 196 -6.46 2.39 1.37
C ARG A 196 -7.60 2.67 2.34
N HIS A 197 -8.81 2.91 1.83
CA HIS A 197 -10.01 3.06 2.65
C HIS A 197 -10.33 1.78 3.44
N GLU A 198 -10.27 0.61 2.77
CA GLU A 198 -10.45 -0.68 3.43
C GLU A 198 -9.39 -0.93 4.50
N TYR A 199 -8.16 -0.46 4.31
CA TYR A 199 -7.10 -0.57 5.33
C TYR A 199 -7.35 0.35 6.53
N GLU A 200 -7.71 1.61 6.29
CA GLU A 200 -8.03 2.58 7.35
C GLU A 200 -9.23 2.11 8.20
N GLU A 201 -10.28 1.57 7.57
CA GLU A 201 -11.43 0.99 8.29
C GLU A 201 -11.07 -0.25 9.11
N ARG A 202 -10.13 -1.07 8.64
CA ARG A 202 -9.67 -2.25 9.40
C ARG A 202 -8.81 -1.84 10.59
N VAL A 203 -7.94 -0.86 10.43
CA VAL A 203 -7.12 -0.33 11.53
C VAL A 203 -8.00 0.33 12.59
N ALA A 204 -9.03 1.09 12.18
CA ALA A 204 -10.00 1.67 13.11
C ALA A 204 -10.74 0.58 13.90
N ARG A 205 -11.25 -0.46 13.22
CA ARG A 205 -11.92 -1.60 13.88
C ARG A 205 -11.02 -2.36 14.84
N ALA A 206 -9.76 -2.60 14.47
CA ALA A 206 -8.80 -3.26 15.36
C ALA A 206 -8.53 -2.40 16.61
N GLY A 207 -8.47 -1.07 16.47
CA GLY A 207 -8.37 -0.14 17.60
C GLY A 207 -9.56 -0.23 18.56
N ASP A 208 -10.77 -0.27 18.02
CA ASP A 208 -12.00 -0.38 18.82
C ASP A 208 -12.09 -1.73 19.56
N MET A 209 -11.69 -2.83 18.91
CA MET A 209 -11.63 -4.15 19.55
C MET A 209 -10.62 -4.19 20.71
N HIS A 210 -9.45 -3.58 20.55
CA HIS A 210 -8.46 -3.49 21.64
C HIS A 210 -8.97 -2.65 22.82
N ALA A 211 -9.67 -1.54 22.55
CA ALA A 211 -10.26 -0.71 23.60
C ALA A 211 -11.37 -1.45 24.37
N ALA A 212 -12.21 -2.22 23.66
CA ALA A 212 -13.24 -3.05 24.28
C ALA A 212 -12.63 -4.16 25.15
N ALA A 213 -11.56 -4.82 24.68
CA ALA A 213 -10.86 -5.86 25.44
C ALA A 213 -10.22 -5.32 26.73
N GLN A 214 -9.65 -4.11 26.70
CA GLN A 214 -9.12 -3.46 27.91
C GLN A 214 -10.23 -3.19 28.94
N THR A 215 -11.39 -2.70 28.49
CA THR A 215 -12.51 -2.40 29.38
C THR A 215 -13.04 -3.67 30.07
N TYR A 216 -13.00 -4.82 29.40
CA TYR A 216 -13.38 -6.09 30.01
C TYR A 216 -12.41 -6.54 31.12
N ASN A 217 -11.10 -6.41 30.88
CA ASN A 217 -10.08 -6.75 31.87
C ASN A 217 -10.10 -5.84 33.11
N ASP A 218 -10.56 -4.59 32.99
CA ASP A 218 -10.66 -3.67 34.12
C ASP A 218 -11.88 -3.94 35.02
N VAL A 219 -12.89 -4.67 34.52
CA VAL A 219 -14.13 -4.99 35.25
C VAL A 219 -14.07 -6.39 35.89
N ALA A 220 -13.19 -7.26 35.38
CA ALA A 220 -12.97 -8.62 35.89
C ALA A 220 -12.01 -8.63 37.09
#